data_AF-A0A6I9MM58-F1
#
_entry.id   AF-A0A6I9MM58-F1
#
_cell.length_a   1.000
_cell.length_b   1.000
_cell.length_c   1.000
_cell.angle_alpha   90.00
_cell.angle_beta   90.00
_cell.angle_gamma   90.00
#
_symmetry.space_group_name_H-M   'P 1'
#
loop_
_entity.id
_entity.type
_entity.pdbx_description
1 polymer ?
#
loop_
_entity_poly.entity_id
_entity_poly.type
_entity_poly.pdbx_seq_one_letter_code
_entity_poly.pdbx_strand_id
1 'polypeptide(L)'
;EESVFKCSVSRETECSRVGKQSFIITLGCNSVLLQFSSPGDFQSFYNLLKNSRGHVNERSVFSDRTEDSSAVQYFQFYGYLSQQQNMMQDYVRTGTYQRAILQNHTDFKDKVNFNCCIVL
;
A
#
# COMPACT_ATOMS: atom_id res chain seq x y z
N GLU A 1 26.13 24.44 -19.57
CA GLU A 1 25.04 23.47 -19.82
C GLU A 1 23.88 23.80 -18.89
N GLU A 2 22.71 24.13 -19.45
CA GLU A 2 21.52 24.37 -18.65
C GLU A 2 20.97 23.03 -18.14
N SER A 3 20.68 22.92 -16.84
CA SER A 3 20.07 21.71 -16.30
C SER A 3 18.59 21.67 -16.70
N VAL A 4 18.22 20.74 -17.58
CA VAL A 4 16.84 20.56 -18.04
C VAL A 4 15.89 20.20 -16.88
N PHE A 5 16.39 19.52 -15.86
CA PHE A 5 15.62 19.20 -14.65
C PHE A 5 16.57 19.01 -13.46
N LYS A 6 16.26 19.68 -12.35
CA LYS A 6 16.96 19.51 -11.07
C LYS A 6 15.93 19.46 -9.96
N CYS A 7 15.93 18.36 -9.21
CA CYS A 7 15.12 18.23 -8.00
C CYS A 7 15.93 17.56 -6.89
N SER A 8 15.60 17.91 -5.65
CA SER A 8 16.07 17.19 -4.46
C SER A 8 15.01 16.17 -4.06
N VAL A 9 15.38 14.89 -4.08
CA VAL A 9 14.49 13.81 -3.63
C VAL A 9 14.77 13.53 -2.15
N SER A 10 13.85 13.93 -1.26
CA SER A 10 13.88 13.61 0.17
C SER A 10 13.02 12.39 0.49
N ARG A 11 12.83 12.04 1.76
CA ARG A 11 11.95 10.93 2.17
C ARG A 11 10.48 11.24 1.91
N GLU A 12 10.10 12.50 2.05
CA GLU A 12 8.73 12.98 1.91
C GLU A 12 8.33 13.20 0.45
N THR A 13 9.29 13.14 -0.48
CA THR A 13 8.99 13.31 -1.91
C THR A 13 8.22 12.09 -2.42
N GLU A 14 7.03 12.30 -2.98
CA GLU A 14 6.27 11.22 -3.60
C GLU A 14 6.98 10.75 -4.87
N CYS A 15 7.44 9.50 -4.89
CA CYS A 15 8.01 8.91 -6.08
C CYS A 15 7.87 7.39 -6.08
N SER A 16 7.83 6.81 -7.27
CA SER A 16 7.59 5.37 -7.43
C SER A 16 8.23 4.81 -8.69
N ARG A 17 8.53 3.51 -8.66
CA ARG A 17 8.93 2.78 -9.87
C ARG A 17 7.71 2.57 -10.75
N VAL A 18 7.85 2.90 -12.03
CA VAL A 18 6.84 2.62 -13.06
C VAL A 18 7.41 1.59 -14.05
N GLY A 19 6.82 0.40 -14.08
CA GLY A 19 7.29 -0.68 -14.94
C GLY A 19 8.70 -1.18 -14.59
N LYS A 20 9.48 -1.56 -15.62
CA LYS A 20 10.81 -2.18 -15.45
C LYS A 20 11.99 -1.21 -15.52
N GLN A 21 11.80 -0.03 -16.13
CA GLN A 21 12.89 0.89 -16.45
C GLN A 21 12.49 2.37 -16.35
N SER A 22 11.43 2.69 -15.61
CA SER A 22 10.97 4.06 -15.44
C SER A 22 10.73 4.41 -13.97
N PHE A 23 10.86 5.68 -13.64
CA PHE A 23 10.71 6.22 -12.30
C PHE A 23 9.91 7.52 -12.35
N ILE A 24 8.84 7.62 -11.55
CA ILE A 24 8.03 8.83 -11.47
C ILE A 24 8.35 9.58 -10.18
N ILE A 25 8.49 10.90 -10.27
CA ILE A 25 8.69 11.81 -9.14
C ILE A 25 7.61 12.88 -9.22
N THR A 26 6.82 13.03 -8.16
CA THR A 26 5.78 14.04 -8.03
C THR A 26 6.25 15.12 -7.06
N LEU A 27 6.28 16.37 -7.55
CA LEU A 27 6.68 17.57 -6.83
C LEU A 27 5.50 18.54 -6.85
N GLY A 28 4.67 18.51 -5.80
CA GLY A 28 3.43 19.29 -5.75
C GLY A 28 2.43 18.84 -6.82
N CYS A 29 2.09 19.72 -7.75
CA CYS A 29 1.14 19.43 -8.83
C CYS A 29 1.79 18.88 -10.12
N ASN A 30 3.12 18.78 -10.17
CA ASN A 30 3.83 18.35 -11.36
C ASN A 30 4.49 16.99 -11.12
N SER A 31 4.28 16.05 -12.06
CA SER A 31 4.94 14.76 -12.06
C SER A 31 5.91 14.65 -13.23
N VAL A 32 7.11 14.17 -12.96
CA VAL A 32 8.15 13.93 -13.95
C VAL A 32 8.41 12.43 -14.02
N LEU A 33 8.32 11.88 -15.23
CA LEU A 33 8.66 10.49 -15.50
C LEU A 33 10.05 10.42 -16.12
N LEU A 34 10.96 9.77 -15.42
CA LEU A 34 12.30 9.42 -15.90
C LEU A 34 12.23 8.05 -16.56
N GLN A 35 12.53 7.96 -17.85
CA GLN A 35 12.65 6.70 -18.57
C GLN A 35 14.12 6.42 -18.86
N PHE A 36 14.59 5.26 -18.43
CA PHE A 36 15.97 4.83 -18.62
C PHE A 36 16.09 4.02 -19.90
N SER A 37 17.22 4.17 -20.59
CA SER A 37 17.52 3.45 -21.83
C SER A 37 17.73 1.95 -21.60
N SER A 38 18.23 1.57 -20.43
CA SER A 38 18.47 0.19 -20.02
C SER A 38 17.87 -0.10 -18.64
N PRO A 39 17.29 -1.28 -18.42
CA PRO A 39 16.88 -1.74 -17.08
C PRO A 39 18.04 -1.77 -16.07
N GLY A 40 19.28 -1.98 -16.52
CA GLY A 40 20.46 -1.99 -15.65
C GLY A 40 20.80 -0.61 -15.08
N ASP A 41 20.62 0.45 -15.88
CA ASP A 41 20.82 1.83 -15.46
C ASP A 41 19.74 2.22 -14.46
N PHE A 42 18.49 1.85 -14.75
CA PHE A 42 17.38 2.02 -13.82
C PHE A 42 17.67 1.33 -12.48
N GLN A 43 18.13 0.07 -12.49
CA GLN A 43 18.41 -0.66 -11.25
C GLN A 43 19.53 -0.01 -10.43
N SER A 44 20.57 0.49 -11.10
CA SER A 44 21.69 1.18 -10.46
C SER A 44 21.24 2.50 -9.82
N PHE A 45 20.46 3.30 -10.56
CA PHE A 45 19.84 4.52 -10.05
C PHE A 45 18.90 4.24 -8.87
N TYR A 46 18.04 3.24 -9.00
CA TYR A 46 17.05 2.89 -7.99
C TYR A 46 17.72 2.39 -6.69
N ASN A 47 18.81 1.63 -6.79
CA ASN A 47 19.59 1.19 -5.63
C ASN A 47 20.29 2.37 -4.95
N LEU A 48 20.87 3.30 -5.72
CA LEU A 48 21.46 4.53 -5.16
C LEU A 48 20.40 5.34 -4.40
N LEU A 49 19.22 5.49 -4.99
CA LEU A 49 18.10 6.24 -4.42
C LEU A 49 17.54 5.57 -3.15
N LYS A 50 17.45 4.23 -3.14
CA LYS A 50 17.09 3.45 -1.94
C LYS A 50 18.09 3.65 -0.80
N ASN A 51 19.38 3.64 -1.11
CA ASN A 51 20.44 3.81 -0.13
C ASN A 51 20.45 5.24 0.43
N SER A 52 20.30 6.25 -0.42
CA SER A 52 20.32 7.67 -0.02
C SER A 52 19.08 8.11 0.76
N ARG A 53 17.91 7.54 0.43
CA ARG A 53 16.68 7.77 1.22
C ARG A 53 16.75 7.18 2.61
N GLY A 54 17.74 6.33 2.87
CA GLY A 54 17.83 5.53 4.07
C GLY A 54 16.62 4.62 4.13
N HIS A 55 16.81 3.37 3.73
CA HIS A 55 15.86 2.31 4.04
C HIS A 55 15.87 2.06 5.55
N VAL A 56 15.44 3.05 6.33
CA VAL A 56 14.79 2.80 7.60
C VAL A 56 13.62 1.95 7.18
N ASN A 57 13.66 0.71 7.61
CA ASN A 57 12.51 -0.16 7.67
C ASN A 57 11.40 0.70 8.27
N GLU A 58 10.56 1.33 7.43
CA GLU A 58 9.47 2.17 7.92
C GLU A 58 8.59 1.20 8.67
N ARG A 59 8.81 1.15 9.99
CA ARG A 59 7.99 0.36 10.88
C ARG A 59 6.59 0.86 10.61
N SER A 60 5.74 -0.07 10.18
CA SER A 60 4.37 0.29 9.92
C SER A 60 3.79 0.92 11.18
N VAL A 61 2.83 1.84 11.04
CA VAL A 61 2.12 2.40 12.20
C VAL A 61 1.53 1.27 13.07
N PHE A 62 1.24 0.13 12.46
CA PHE A 62 0.86 -1.10 13.16
C PHE A 62 1.99 -1.64 14.05
N SER A 63 3.21 -1.78 13.52
CA SER A 63 4.40 -2.23 14.25
C SER A 63 4.83 -1.29 15.37
N ASP A 64 4.60 0.02 15.23
CA ASP A 64 4.90 0.98 16.31
C ASP A 64 3.91 0.89 17.47
N ARG A 65 2.70 0.39 17.22
CA ARG A 65 1.60 0.33 18.20
C ARG A 65 1.31 -1.07 18.73
N THR A 66 1.91 -2.09 18.14
CA THR A 66 1.56 -3.50 18.39
C THR A 66 2.83 -4.31 18.59
N GLU A 67 2.90 -5.04 19.70
CA GLU A 67 4.02 -5.93 19.97
C GLU A 67 4.01 -7.13 19.01
N ASP A 68 5.17 -7.52 18.50
CA ASP A 68 5.28 -8.58 17.48
C ASP A 68 4.67 -9.92 17.96
N SER A 69 4.85 -10.29 19.22
CA SER A 69 4.25 -11.50 19.81
C SER A 69 2.71 -11.44 19.82
N SER A 70 2.14 -10.28 20.15
CA SER A 70 0.70 -10.05 20.15
C SER A 70 0.13 -10.08 18.74
N ALA A 71 0.83 -9.49 17.77
CA ALA A 71 0.43 -9.49 16.36
C ALA A 71 0.39 -10.92 15.81
N VAL A 72 1.42 -11.72 16.07
CA VAL A 72 1.49 -13.12 15.63
C VAL A 72 0.32 -13.92 16.17
N GLN A 73 0.03 -13.82 17.48
CA GLN A 73 -1.09 -14.53 18.10
C GLN A 73 -2.44 -14.07 17.53
N TYR A 74 -2.61 -12.76 17.33
CA TYR A 74 -3.82 -12.19 16.74
C TYR A 74 -4.08 -12.72 15.33
N PHE A 75 -3.06 -12.68 14.46
CA PHE A 75 -3.21 -13.19 13.09
C PHE A 75 -3.36 -14.71 13.03
N GLN A 76 -2.71 -15.46 13.94
CA GLN A 76 -2.94 -16.90 14.07
C GLN A 76 -4.38 -17.20 14.48
N PHE A 77 -4.93 -16.46 15.44
CA PHE A 77 -6.31 -16.64 15.92
C PHE A 77 -7.31 -16.46 14.78
N TYR A 78 -7.25 -15.35 14.04
CA TYR A 78 -8.17 -15.09 12.91
C TYR A 78 -7.81 -15.88 11.63
N GLY A 79 -6.64 -16.52 11.60
CA GLY A 79 -6.24 -17.45 10.53
C GLY A 79 -6.94 -18.81 10.61
N TYR A 80 -7.51 -19.18 11.76
CA TYR A 80 -8.22 -20.46 11.90
C TYR A 80 -9.61 -20.41 11.26
N LEU A 81 -9.92 -21.36 10.38
CA LEU A 81 -11.22 -21.49 9.72
C LEU A 81 -12.40 -21.52 10.71
N SER A 82 -12.24 -22.16 11.87
CA SER A 82 -13.28 -22.20 12.90
C SER A 82 -13.64 -20.82 13.44
N GLN A 83 -12.66 -19.92 13.55
CA GLN A 83 -12.89 -18.54 13.98
C GLN A 83 -13.55 -17.71 12.88
N GLN A 84 -13.19 -17.95 11.62
CA GLN A 84 -13.84 -17.33 10.46
C GLN A 84 -15.31 -17.76 10.36
N GLN A 85 -15.57 -19.07 10.52
CA GLN A 85 -16.91 -19.63 10.56
C GLN A 85 -17.73 -19.08 11.74
N ASN A 86 -17.13 -18.87 12.91
CA ASN A 86 -17.80 -18.26 14.05
C ASN A 86 -18.32 -16.85 13.70
N MET A 87 -17.52 -16.06 13.00
CA MET A 87 -17.90 -14.72 12.55
C MET A 87 -18.97 -14.76 11.44
N MET A 88 -18.91 -15.71 10.53
CA MET A 88 -19.89 -15.89 9.46
C MET A 88 -21.25 -16.41 9.95
N GLN A 89 -21.26 -17.21 11.01
CA GLN A 89 -22.48 -17.75 11.63
C GLN A 89 -23.21 -16.71 12.51
N ASP A 90 -22.58 -15.57 12.81
CA ASP A 90 -23.25 -14.43 13.42
C ASP A 90 -24.17 -13.75 12.39
N TYR A 91 -25.40 -14.25 12.30
CA TYR A 91 -26.42 -13.78 11.36
C TYR A 91 -26.81 -12.31 11.58
N VAL A 92 -26.75 -11.80 12.82
CA VAL A 92 -27.07 -10.41 13.10
C VAL A 92 -26.00 -9.50 12.52
N ARG A 93 -24.72 -9.84 12.75
CA ARG A 93 -23.58 -9.11 12.20
C ARG A 93 -23.56 -9.17 10.67
N THR A 94 -23.55 -10.37 10.09
CA THR A 94 -23.45 -10.56 8.63
C THR A 94 -24.66 -9.98 7.91
N GLY A 95 -25.86 -10.22 8.43
CA GLY A 95 -27.11 -9.68 7.87
C GLY A 95 -27.21 -8.15 7.97
N THR A 96 -26.61 -7.53 8.98
CA THR A 96 -26.57 -6.06 9.08
C THR A 96 -25.62 -5.46 8.06
N TYR A 97 -24.41 -6.00 7.89
CA TYR A 97 -23.49 -5.56 6.84
C TYR A 97 -24.08 -5.78 5.44
N GLN A 98 -24.66 -6.96 5.18
CA GLN A 98 -25.28 -7.26 3.90
C GLN A 98 -26.40 -6.27 3.57
N ARG A 99 -27.29 -5.99 4.52
CA ARG A 99 -28.37 -5.01 4.31
C ARG A 99 -27.82 -3.62 4.08
N ALA A 100 -26.85 -3.17 4.88
CA ALA A 100 -26.24 -1.86 4.71
C ALA A 100 -25.61 -1.68 3.31
N ILE A 101 -24.93 -2.72 2.80
CA ILE A 101 -24.33 -2.70 1.47
C ILE A 101 -25.42 -2.66 0.38
N LEU A 102 -26.45 -3.52 0.48
CA LEU A 102 -27.52 -3.59 -0.51
C LEU A 102 -28.41 -2.34 -0.52
N GLN A 103 -28.66 -1.74 0.64
CA GLN A 103 -29.45 -0.52 0.76
C GLN A 103 -28.73 0.70 0.18
N ASN A 104 -27.40 0.74 0.27
CA ASN A 104 -26.57 1.80 -0.29
C ASN A 104 -25.96 1.39 -1.64
N HIS A 105 -26.68 0.64 -2.46
CA HIS A 105 -26.13 0.06 -3.70
C HIS A 105 -25.52 1.11 -4.66
N THR A 106 -25.97 2.36 -4.60
CA THR A 106 -25.42 3.48 -5.39
C THR A 106 -23.98 3.81 -5.03
N ASP A 107 -23.57 3.56 -3.79
CA ASP A 107 -22.21 3.82 -3.29
C ASP A 107 -21.24 2.70 -3.68
N PHE A 108 -21.78 1.53 -4.05
CA PHE A 108 -20.99 0.36 -4.46
C PHE A 108 -20.98 0.14 -5.98
N LYS A 109 -22.08 0.47 -6.66
CA LYS A 109 -22.21 0.24 -8.10
C LYS A 109 -21.21 1.08 -8.89
N ASP A 110 -20.39 0.41 -9.70
CA ASP A 110 -19.36 1.02 -10.54
C ASP A 110 -18.32 1.86 -9.75
N LYS A 111 -18.13 1.57 -8.46
CA LYS A 111 -17.13 2.21 -7.60
C LYS A 111 -16.05 1.22 -7.18
N VAL A 112 -14.82 1.73 -7.06
CA VAL A 112 -13.69 0.98 -6.49
C VAL A 112 -13.84 0.99 -4.98
N ASN A 113 -14.03 -0.18 -4.38
CA ASN A 113 -14.14 -0.36 -2.93
C ASN A 113 -12.98 -1.22 -2.43
N PHE A 114 -12.30 -0.75 -1.39
CA PHE A 114 -11.21 -1.48 -0.75
C PHE A 114 -11.71 -2.18 0.51
N ASN A 115 -11.57 -3.51 0.56
CA ASN A 115 -11.83 -4.28 1.77
C ASN A 115 -10.51 -4.52 2.52
N CYS A 116 -10.37 -3.89 3.69
CA CYS A 116 -9.11 -3.84 4.43
C CYS A 116 -8.71 -5.17 5.08
N CYS A 117 -9.64 -6.10 5.30
CA CYS A 117 -9.38 -7.35 6.02
C CYS A 117 -10.22 -8.48 5.42
N ILE A 118 -9.74 -9.06 4.31
CA ILE A 118 -10.38 -10.24 3.73
C ILE A 118 -10.01 -11.45 4.58
N VAL A 119 -11.01 -11.92 5.32
CA VAL A 119 -11.03 -13.19 6.03
C VAL A 119 -12.33 -13.88 5.54
N LEU A 120 -12.25 -15.16 5.14
CA LEU A 120 -13.32 -15.86 4.41
C LEU A 120 -14.65 -15.93 5.17
#